data_AF-A0A7X7HW05-F1
#
_entry.id   AF-A0A7X7HW05-F1
#
_cell.length_a   1.000
_cell.length_b   1.000
_cell.length_c   1.000
_cell.angle_alpha   90.00
_cell.angle_beta   90.00
_cell.angle_gamma   90.00
#
_symmetry.space_group_name_H-M   'P 1'
#
loop_
_entity.id
_entity.type
_entity.pdbx_description
1 polymer ?
#
loop_
_entity_poly.entity_id
_entity_poly.type
_entity_poly.pdbx_seq_one_letter_code
_entity_poly.pdbx_strand_id
1 'polypeptide(L)'
;MSSKGNVGCLGIIGLLIVVSMIISLIVFLVGVAAALAGLAAGGWLLYSAFTDLSNRSRLSSGADPRAATGTRAHQIAAASHAEAREALSSTLASWQHLTVTRAIGTPLQGRFDQLEAQALRDPAFQDLLLRAETTHAESVLATPSTARDLARQTVDMDQLTAEVREAVHRMSRG
;
A
#
# COMPACT_ATOMS: atom_id res chain seq x y z
N MET A 1 -29.20 -82.89 11.31
CA MET A 1 -28.00 -82.12 11.72
C MET A 1 -28.01 -80.80 10.98
N SER A 2 -27.95 -79.71 11.76
CA SER A 2 -28.01 -78.32 11.30
C SER A 2 -26.71 -77.95 10.57
N SER A 3 -26.78 -77.30 9.41
CA SER A 3 -25.65 -76.56 8.84
C SER A 3 -26.16 -75.25 8.22
N LYS A 4 -26.55 -74.33 9.11
CA LYS A 4 -26.72 -72.91 8.81
C LYS A 4 -25.33 -72.28 8.93
N GLY A 5 -24.63 -72.08 7.82
CA GLY A 5 -23.27 -71.53 7.91
C GLY A 5 -22.67 -70.89 6.67
N ASN A 6 -23.38 -70.81 5.53
CA ASN A 6 -22.68 -70.45 4.27
C ASN A 6 -23.30 -69.32 3.44
N VAL A 7 -24.44 -68.76 3.82
CA VAL A 7 -25.12 -67.72 3.02
C VAL A 7 -24.67 -66.30 3.41
N GLY A 8 -24.19 -66.09 4.65
CA GLY A 8 -23.71 -64.79 5.12
C GLY A 8 -22.32 -64.40 4.59
N CYS A 9 -21.43 -65.37 4.35
CA CYS A 9 -20.05 -65.09 3.92
C CYS A 9 -19.96 -64.60 2.47
N LEU A 10 -20.76 -65.16 1.55
CA LEU A 10 -20.75 -64.77 0.14
C LEU A 10 -21.24 -63.32 -0.08
N GLY A 11 -22.22 -62.87 0.70
CA GLY A 11 -22.70 -61.48 0.66
C GLY A 11 -21.67 -60.48 1.19
N ILE A 12 -20.95 -60.84 2.26
CA ILE A 12 -19.89 -60.01 2.84
C ILE A 12 -18.68 -59.92 1.89
N ILE A 13 -18.28 -61.04 1.26
CA ILE A 13 -17.20 -61.05 0.27
C ILE A 13 -17.56 -60.21 -0.96
N GLY A 14 -18.79 -60.32 -1.47
CA GLY A 14 -19.28 -59.49 -2.58
C GLY A 14 -19.29 -57.99 -2.24
N LEU A 15 -19.73 -57.63 -1.02
CA LEU A 15 -19.69 -56.26 -0.53
C LEU A 15 -18.25 -55.72 -0.44
N LEU A 16 -17.31 -56.52 0.09
CA LEU A 16 -15.90 -56.13 0.21
C LEU A 16 -15.24 -55.90 -1.16
N ILE A 17 -15.57 -56.71 -2.18
CA ILE A 17 -15.08 -56.52 -3.55
C ILE A 17 -15.59 -55.20 -4.13
N VAL A 18 -16.88 -54.90 -3.95
CA VAL A 18 -17.48 -53.64 -4.44
C VAL A 18 -16.88 -52.43 -3.73
N VAL A 19 -16.73 -52.50 -2.40
CA VAL A 19 -16.10 -51.44 -1.61
C VAL A 19 -14.64 -51.22 -2.02
N SER A 20 -13.89 -52.30 -2.26
CA SER A 20 -12.51 -52.21 -2.77
C SER A 20 -12.45 -51.55 -4.14
N MET A 21 -13.36 -51.88 -5.07
CA MET A 21 -13.42 -51.23 -6.38
C MET A 21 -13.72 -49.73 -6.28
N ILE A 22 -14.65 -49.34 -5.41
CA ILE A 22 -15.01 -47.93 -5.20
C ILE A 22 -13.82 -47.15 -4.61
N ILE A 23 -13.13 -47.71 -3.62
CA ILE A 23 -11.96 -47.07 -3.01
C ILE A 23 -10.84 -46.90 -4.06
N SER A 24 -10.53 -47.94 -4.85
CA SER A 24 -9.53 -47.83 -5.92
C SER A 24 -9.89 -46.78 -6.96
N LEU A 25 -11.18 -46.68 -7.34
CA LEU A 25 -11.64 -45.66 -8.27
C LEU A 25 -11.48 -44.24 -7.70
N ILE A 26 -11.82 -44.03 -6.43
CA ILE A 26 -11.66 -42.73 -5.76
C ILE A 26 -10.19 -42.33 -5.69
N VAL A 27 -9.30 -43.25 -5.29
CA VAL A 27 -7.85 -42.98 -5.23
C VAL A 27 -7.29 -42.63 -6.60
N PHE A 28 -7.73 -43.32 -7.65
CA PHE A 28 -7.34 -43.01 -9.03
C PHE A 28 -7.81 -41.62 -9.45
N LEU A 29 -9.07 -41.27 -9.21
CA LEU A 29 -9.62 -39.95 -9.55
C LEU A 29 -8.92 -38.82 -8.78
N VAL A 30 -8.61 -39.01 -7.49
CA VAL A 30 -7.85 -38.05 -6.69
C VAL A 30 -6.42 -37.90 -7.21
N GLY A 31 -5.77 -39.00 -7.61
CA GLY A 31 -4.44 -38.98 -8.22
C GLY A 31 -4.41 -38.21 -9.54
N VAL A 32 -5.40 -38.42 -10.42
CA VAL A 32 -5.53 -37.69 -11.69
C VAL A 32 -5.80 -36.21 -11.44
N ALA A 33 -6.67 -35.86 -10.48
CA ALA A 33 -6.95 -34.48 -10.12
C ALA A 33 -5.70 -33.77 -9.56
N ALA A 34 -4.89 -34.45 -8.73
CA ALA A 34 -3.65 -33.91 -8.19
C ALA A 34 -2.58 -33.71 -9.28
N ALA A 35 -2.47 -34.63 -10.23
CA ALA A 35 -1.56 -34.50 -11.37
C ALA A 35 -1.97 -33.33 -12.29
N LEU A 36 -3.27 -33.19 -12.57
CA LEU A 36 -3.81 -32.06 -13.34
C LEU A 36 -3.62 -30.72 -12.61
N ALA A 37 -3.81 -30.69 -11.29
CA ALA A 37 -3.55 -29.51 -10.47
C ALA A 37 -2.05 -29.13 -10.45
N GLY A 38 -1.16 -30.12 -10.39
CA GLY A 38 0.29 -29.91 -10.47
C GLY A 38 0.73 -29.37 -11.83
N LEU A 39 0.17 -29.89 -12.93
CA LEU A 39 0.44 -29.37 -14.28
C LEU A 39 -0.16 -27.97 -14.50
N ALA A 40 -1.33 -27.67 -13.93
CA ALA A 40 -1.92 -26.33 -13.97
C ALA A 40 -1.08 -25.32 -13.16
N ALA A 41 -0.58 -25.69 -11.98
CA ALA A 41 0.30 -24.85 -11.17
C ALA A 41 1.66 -24.61 -11.84
N GLY A 42 2.26 -25.66 -12.41
CA GLY A 42 3.50 -25.55 -13.19
C GLY A 42 3.32 -24.70 -14.45
N GLY A 43 2.19 -24.86 -15.14
CA GLY A 43 1.80 -24.04 -16.28
C GLY A 43 1.59 -22.57 -15.92
N TRP A 44 1.05 -22.28 -14.74
CA TRP A 44 0.86 -20.89 -14.26
C TRP A 44 2.20 -20.19 -13.98
N LEU A 45 3.17 -20.90 -13.39
CA LEU A 45 4.50 -20.35 -13.12
C LEU A 45 5.32 -20.11 -14.41
N LEU A 46 5.24 -21.04 -15.36
CA LEU A 46 5.86 -20.90 -16.68
C LEU A 46 5.21 -19.78 -17.50
N TYR A 47 3.87 -19.67 -17.45
CA TYR A 47 3.14 -18.59 -18.10
C TYR A 47 3.46 -17.23 -17.48
N SER A 48 3.51 -17.12 -16.15
CA SER A 48 3.86 -15.87 -15.46
C SER A 48 5.27 -15.39 -15.80
N ALA A 49 6.25 -16.31 -15.86
CA ALA A 49 7.62 -16.00 -16.22
C ALA A 49 7.76 -15.58 -17.69
N PHE A 50 7.02 -16.22 -18.61
CA PHE A 50 6.98 -15.83 -20.02
C PHE A 50 6.28 -14.48 -20.23
N THR A 51 5.17 -14.21 -19.52
CA THR A 51 4.53 -12.90 -19.58
C THR A 51 5.43 -11.81 -19.05
N ASP A 52 6.22 -12.07 -18.00
CA ASP A 52 7.15 -11.09 -17.43
C ASP A 52 8.34 -10.83 -18.38
N LEU A 53 8.90 -11.87 -19.01
CA LEU A 53 9.94 -11.70 -20.04
C LEU A 53 9.42 -10.99 -21.30
N SER A 54 8.19 -11.30 -21.73
CA SER A 54 7.57 -10.65 -22.89
C SER A 54 7.18 -9.20 -22.59
N ASN A 55 6.76 -8.89 -21.36
CA ASN A 55 6.50 -7.53 -20.91
C ASN A 55 7.81 -6.73 -20.89
N ARG A 56 8.92 -7.34 -20.43
CA ARG A 56 10.22 -6.67 -20.38
C ARG A 56 10.79 -6.37 -21.78
N SER A 57 10.60 -7.28 -22.75
CA SER A 57 11.01 -7.03 -24.15
C SER A 57 10.11 -6.02 -24.87
N ARG A 58 8.83 -5.97 -24.52
CA ARG A 58 7.88 -4.97 -25.06
C ARG A 58 8.10 -3.58 -24.48
N LEU A 59 8.44 -3.48 -23.18
CA LEU A 59 8.81 -2.22 -22.53
C LEU A 59 10.06 -1.58 -23.17
N SER A 60 11.05 -2.36 -23.61
CA SER A 60 12.23 -1.82 -24.33
C SER A 60 11.92 -1.36 -25.76
N SER A 61 10.77 -1.74 -26.34
CA SER A 61 10.41 -1.41 -27.72
C SER A 61 9.51 -0.17 -27.86
N GLY A 62 9.09 0.45 -26.76
CA GLY A 62 8.41 1.76 -26.76
C GLY A 62 6.97 1.78 -27.32
N ALA A 63 6.38 0.65 -27.67
CA ALA A 63 5.09 0.57 -28.37
C ALA A 63 3.89 0.15 -27.50
N ASP A 64 4.04 0.05 -26.17
CA ASP A 64 2.99 -0.47 -25.29
C ASP A 64 2.17 0.66 -24.62
N PRO A 65 0.83 0.74 -24.81
CA PRO A 65 -0.01 1.74 -24.15
C PRO A 65 0.06 1.67 -22.61
N ARG A 66 0.41 0.50 -22.04
CA ARG A 66 0.65 0.37 -20.59
C ARG A 66 1.90 1.10 -20.12
N ALA A 67 2.93 1.16 -20.95
CA ALA A 67 4.12 1.96 -20.69
C ALA A 67 3.79 3.45 -20.70
N ALA A 68 2.94 3.89 -21.64
CA ALA A 68 2.44 5.28 -21.69
C ALA A 68 1.56 5.64 -20.48
N THR A 69 0.74 4.70 -19.98
CA THR A 69 -0.01 4.93 -18.73
C THR A 69 0.89 4.94 -17.50
N GLY A 70 1.95 4.11 -17.47
CA GLY A 70 2.92 4.08 -16.37
C GLY A 70 3.77 5.35 -16.30
N THR A 71 4.26 5.85 -17.44
CA THR A 71 4.99 7.13 -17.51
C THR A 71 4.10 8.31 -17.13
N ARG A 72 2.84 8.32 -17.59
CA ARG A 72 1.86 9.36 -17.21
C ARG A 72 1.51 9.31 -15.72
N ALA A 73 1.31 8.13 -15.15
CA ALA A 73 1.06 7.98 -13.72
C ALA A 73 2.25 8.47 -12.88
N HIS A 74 3.48 8.17 -13.30
CA HIS A 74 4.68 8.67 -12.66
C HIS A 74 4.80 10.21 -12.77
N GLN A 75 4.51 10.79 -13.93
CA GLN A 75 4.51 12.25 -14.11
C GLN A 75 3.49 12.94 -13.20
N ILE A 76 2.28 12.39 -13.09
CA ILE A 76 1.25 12.92 -12.18
C ILE A 76 1.73 12.83 -10.73
N ALA A 77 2.24 11.68 -10.30
CA ALA A 77 2.75 11.50 -8.95
C ALA A 77 3.92 12.46 -8.64
N ALA A 78 4.81 12.70 -9.60
CA ALA A 78 5.92 13.65 -9.45
C ALA A 78 5.44 15.09 -9.36
N ALA A 79 4.45 15.49 -10.17
CA ALA A 79 3.86 16.82 -10.11
C ALA A 79 3.14 17.06 -8.77
N SER A 80 2.29 16.12 -8.35
CA SER A 80 1.60 16.21 -7.05
C SER A 80 2.57 16.23 -5.88
N HIS A 81 3.64 15.44 -5.94
CA HIS A 81 4.70 15.47 -4.93
C HIS A 81 5.36 16.85 -4.83
N ALA A 82 5.67 17.47 -5.97
CA ALA A 82 6.26 18.80 -6.00
C ALA A 82 5.30 19.86 -5.41
N GLU A 83 4.00 19.78 -5.72
CA GLU A 83 2.97 20.65 -5.16
C GLU A 83 2.83 20.47 -3.64
N ALA A 84 2.75 19.23 -3.15
CA ALA A 84 2.66 18.94 -1.73
C ALA A 84 3.90 19.41 -0.96
N ARG A 85 5.09 19.25 -1.55
CA ARG A 85 6.33 19.76 -0.97
C ARG A 85 6.34 21.28 -0.86
N GLU A 86 5.83 21.98 -1.87
CA GLU A 86 5.70 23.44 -1.87
C GLU A 86 4.61 23.93 -0.88
N ALA A 87 3.52 23.18 -0.75
CA ALA A 87 2.48 23.47 0.23
C ALA A 87 3.01 23.33 1.67
N LEU A 88 3.82 22.30 1.93
CA LEU A 88 4.46 22.10 3.23
C LEU A 88 5.51 23.19 3.50
N SER A 89 6.37 23.50 2.52
CA SER A 89 7.41 24.53 2.64
C SER A 89 6.80 25.91 2.91
N SER A 90 5.76 26.30 2.16
CA SER A 90 5.06 27.58 2.34
C SER A 90 4.36 27.67 3.69
N THR A 91 3.83 26.56 4.20
CA THR A 91 3.20 26.50 5.53
C THR A 91 4.24 26.70 6.64
N LEU A 92 5.38 26.00 6.57
CA LEU A 92 6.49 26.17 7.51
C LEU A 92 7.09 27.58 7.45
N ALA A 93 7.32 28.10 6.24
CA ALA A 93 7.82 29.45 6.02
C ALA A 93 6.86 30.51 6.56
N SER A 94 5.54 30.31 6.41
CA SER A 94 4.53 31.22 6.98
C SER A 94 4.58 31.24 8.50
N TRP A 95 4.72 30.08 9.15
CA TRP A 95 4.91 30.01 10.59
C TRP A 95 6.17 30.75 11.04
N GLN A 96 7.30 30.47 10.40
CA GLN A 96 8.57 31.14 10.70
C GLN A 96 8.48 32.65 10.47
N HIS A 97 7.81 33.08 9.40
CA HIS A 97 7.61 34.49 9.10
C HIS A 97 6.81 35.19 10.19
N LEU A 98 5.73 34.58 10.69
CA LEU A 98 4.96 35.12 11.82
C LEU A 98 5.84 35.28 13.07
N THR A 99 6.67 34.29 13.38
CA THR A 99 7.61 34.33 14.52
C THR A 99 8.64 35.45 14.39
N VAL A 100 9.27 35.58 13.23
CA VAL A 100 10.30 36.62 12.98
C VAL A 100 9.69 38.02 12.98
N THR A 101 8.53 38.19 12.36
CA THR A 101 7.87 39.50 12.22
C THR A 101 6.96 39.86 13.38
N ARG A 102 6.81 38.97 14.38
CA ARG A 102 5.79 39.10 15.44
C ARG A 102 4.39 39.31 14.88
N ALA A 103 4.11 38.70 13.73
CA ALA A 103 2.85 38.80 12.99
C ALA A 103 2.39 40.24 12.66
N ILE A 104 3.31 41.21 12.61
CA ILE A 104 2.99 42.62 12.31
C ILE A 104 2.32 42.73 10.94
N GLY A 105 1.21 43.48 10.87
CA GLY A 105 0.46 43.66 9.63
C GLY A 105 -0.44 42.49 9.24
N THR A 106 -0.57 41.47 10.10
CA THR A 106 -1.49 40.35 9.92
C THR A 106 -2.67 40.44 10.90
N PRO A 107 -3.78 39.70 10.66
CA PRO A 107 -4.89 39.61 11.61
C PRO A 107 -4.50 39.04 12.99
N LEU A 108 -3.33 38.40 13.12
CA LEU A 108 -2.86 37.78 14.36
C LEU A 108 -2.05 38.72 15.26
N GLN A 109 -1.69 39.93 14.80
CA GLN A 109 -0.77 40.83 15.52
C GLN A 109 -1.13 41.03 17.00
N GLY A 110 -2.42 41.21 17.32
CA GLY A 110 -2.86 41.46 18.70
C GLY A 110 -2.88 40.22 19.60
N ARG A 111 -2.75 39.01 19.05
CA ARG A 111 -2.84 37.73 19.80
C ARG A 111 -1.61 36.84 19.60
N PHE A 112 -0.63 37.29 18.82
CA PHE A 112 0.51 36.47 18.43
C PHE A 112 1.36 36.02 19.62
N ASP A 113 1.62 36.91 20.59
CA ASP A 113 2.41 36.55 21.79
C ASP A 113 1.75 35.44 22.61
N GLN A 114 0.41 35.43 22.70
CA GLN A 114 -0.34 34.36 23.38
C GLN A 114 -0.25 33.06 22.59
N LEU A 115 -0.41 33.13 21.27
CA LEU A 115 -0.32 31.99 20.37
C LEU A 115 1.07 31.36 20.40
N GLU A 116 2.12 32.17 20.33
CA GLU A 116 3.52 31.72 20.41
C GLU A 116 3.79 31.10 21.79
N ALA A 117 3.34 31.73 22.88
CA ALA A 117 3.49 31.17 24.21
C ALA A 117 2.73 29.84 24.38
N GLN A 118 1.62 29.64 23.68
CA GLN A 118 0.89 28.37 23.66
C GLN A 118 1.62 27.32 22.84
N ALA A 119 2.09 27.66 21.65
CA ALA A 119 2.92 26.81 20.80
C ALA A 119 4.20 26.34 21.51
N LEU A 120 4.84 27.23 22.27
CA LEU A 120 6.03 26.90 23.08
C LEU A 120 5.72 25.99 24.29
N ARG A 121 4.47 25.94 24.74
CA ARG A 121 4.03 25.09 25.85
C ARG A 121 3.39 23.78 25.40
N ASP A 122 3.08 23.64 24.11
CA ASP A 122 2.48 22.45 23.53
C ASP A 122 3.57 21.53 22.94
N PRO A 123 3.98 20.45 23.65
CA PRO A 123 4.98 19.52 23.14
C PRO A 123 4.49 18.76 21.90
N ALA A 124 3.18 18.54 21.74
CA ALA A 124 2.64 17.86 20.56
C ALA A 124 2.78 18.75 19.31
N PHE A 125 2.59 20.07 19.46
CA PHE A 125 2.82 21.01 18.37
C PHE A 125 4.30 21.13 17.99
N GLN A 126 5.21 21.10 18.97
CA GLN A 126 6.65 21.12 18.70
C GLN A 126 7.12 19.87 17.96
N ASP A 127 6.65 18.68 18.38
CA ASP A 127 6.95 17.43 17.69
C ASP A 127 6.39 17.42 16.25
N LEU A 128 5.18 17.97 16.06
CA LEU A 128 4.58 18.13 14.74
C LEU A 128 5.42 19.04 13.83
N LEU A 129 5.88 20.19 14.32
CA LEU A 129 6.75 21.09 13.55
C LEU A 129 8.08 20.42 13.20
N LEU A 130 8.72 19.75 14.16
CA LEU A 130 9.97 19.02 13.92
C LEU A 130 9.79 17.93 12.86
N ARG A 131 8.70 17.18 12.93
CA ARG A 131 8.37 16.13 11.95
C ARG A 131 8.12 16.74 10.57
N ALA A 132 7.37 17.83 10.48
CA ALA A 132 7.13 18.56 9.25
C ALA A 132 8.43 19.08 8.62
N GLU A 133 9.33 19.69 9.41
CA GLU A 133 10.64 20.15 8.95
C GLU A 133 11.53 19.00 8.48
N THR A 134 11.57 17.90 9.24
CA THR A 134 12.36 16.71 8.90
C THR A 134 11.86 16.09 7.60
N THR A 135 10.56 15.88 7.46
CA THR A 135 9.96 15.33 6.23
C THR A 135 10.18 16.26 5.04
N HIS A 136 10.08 17.59 5.24
CA HIS A 136 10.40 18.54 4.18
C HIS A 136 11.87 18.44 3.74
N ALA A 137 12.81 18.44 4.70
CA ALA A 137 14.24 18.33 4.41
C ALA A 137 14.56 17.01 3.67
N GLU A 138 14.01 15.88 4.12
CA GLU A 138 14.16 14.58 3.46
C GLU A 138 13.62 14.59 2.04
N SER A 139 12.45 15.22 1.82
CA SER A 139 11.84 15.32 0.48
C SER A 139 12.67 16.13 -0.52
N VAL A 140 13.47 17.08 -0.02
CA VAL A 140 14.40 17.89 -0.82
C VAL A 140 15.70 17.11 -1.12
N LEU A 141 16.21 16.37 -0.14
CA LEU A 141 17.47 15.62 -0.26
C LEU A 141 17.34 14.34 -1.09
N ALA A 142 16.19 13.66 -1.00
CA ALA A 142 15.98 12.37 -1.62
C ALA A 142 14.57 12.25 -2.20
N THR A 143 14.39 12.69 -3.44
CA THR A 143 13.12 12.52 -4.16
C THR A 143 12.94 11.05 -4.59
N PRO A 144 11.81 10.40 -4.26
CA PRO A 144 11.56 9.01 -4.64
C PRO A 144 11.50 8.82 -6.16
N SER A 145 12.00 7.68 -6.64
CA SER A 145 12.05 7.35 -8.08
C SER A 145 10.83 6.55 -8.57
N THR A 146 9.98 6.05 -7.66
CA THR A 146 8.78 5.28 -8.03
C THR A 146 7.51 6.09 -7.83
N ALA A 147 6.52 5.90 -8.71
CA ALA A 147 5.23 6.58 -8.60
C ALA A 147 4.49 6.28 -7.29
N ARG A 148 4.65 5.05 -6.77
CA ARG A 148 4.05 4.61 -5.51
C ARG A 148 4.63 5.37 -4.32
N ASP A 149 5.96 5.49 -4.28
CA ASP A 149 6.63 6.15 -3.16
C ASP A 149 6.42 7.67 -3.21
N LEU A 150 6.40 8.26 -4.40
CA LEU A 150 5.99 9.65 -4.61
C LEU A 150 4.59 9.91 -4.07
N ALA A 151 3.61 9.09 -4.45
CA ALA A 151 2.23 9.24 -3.99
C ALA A 151 2.11 9.07 -2.46
N ARG A 152 2.83 8.10 -1.88
CA ARG A 152 2.86 7.91 -0.43
C ARG A 152 3.41 9.14 0.30
N GLN A 153 4.58 9.61 -0.11
CA GLN A 153 5.21 10.78 0.51
C GLN A 153 4.37 12.06 0.29
N THR A 154 3.65 12.18 -0.84
CA THR A 154 2.69 13.26 -1.10
C THR A 154 1.61 13.29 -0.03
N VAL A 155 0.96 12.14 0.23
CA VAL A 155 -0.08 12.03 1.26
C VAL A 155 0.46 12.38 2.65
N ASP A 156 1.65 11.89 2.98
CA ASP A 156 2.30 12.19 4.26
C ASP A 156 2.54 13.71 4.43
N MET A 157 3.03 14.40 3.38
CA MET A 157 3.25 15.85 3.39
C MET A 157 1.94 16.66 3.44
N ASP A 158 0.91 16.24 2.71
CA ASP A 158 -0.42 16.88 2.74
C ASP A 158 -1.05 16.75 4.13
N GLN A 159 -0.92 15.58 4.76
CA GLN A 159 -1.40 15.34 6.11
C GLN A 159 -0.68 16.24 7.11
N LEU A 160 0.65 16.33 7.06
CA LEU A 160 1.43 17.23 7.93
C LEU A 160 1.03 18.69 7.71
N THR A 161 0.81 19.11 6.46
CA THR A 161 0.34 20.45 6.12
C THR A 161 -1.01 20.76 6.78
N ALA A 162 -1.96 19.82 6.70
CA ALA A 162 -3.28 19.96 7.32
C ALA A 162 -3.18 20.00 8.85
N GLU A 163 -2.40 19.10 9.45
CA GLU A 163 -2.21 19.02 10.91
C GLU A 163 -1.59 20.31 11.47
N VAL A 164 -0.56 20.87 10.81
CA VAL A 164 0.07 22.13 11.24
C VAL A 164 -0.93 23.27 11.19
N ARG A 165 -1.68 23.40 10.09
CA ARG A 165 -2.71 24.46 9.94
C ARG A 165 -3.82 24.31 10.97
N GLU A 166 -4.28 23.10 11.22
CA GLU A 166 -5.31 22.83 12.21
C GLU A 166 -4.82 23.17 13.63
N ALA A 167 -3.59 22.76 13.99
CA ALA A 167 -3.02 23.06 15.30
C ALA A 167 -2.93 24.57 15.55
N VAL A 168 -2.40 25.33 14.58
CA VAL A 168 -2.35 26.81 14.66
C VAL A 168 -3.74 27.41 14.77
N HIS A 169 -4.71 26.90 14.02
CA HIS A 169 -6.10 27.37 14.05
C HIS A 169 -6.82 27.07 15.37
N ARG A 170 -6.53 25.93 16.00
CA ARG A 170 -7.04 25.60 17.33
C ARG A 170 -6.44 26.52 18.40
N MET A 171 -5.13 26.77 18.34
CA MET A 171 -4.46 27.70 19.25
C MET A 171 -4.94 29.14 19.10
N SER A 172 -5.20 29.61 17.88
CA SER A 172 -5.66 30.99 17.65
C SER A 172 -7.09 31.27 18.15
N ARG A 173 -7.88 30.22 18.40
CA ARG A 173 -9.24 30.29 18.94
C ARG A 173 -9.32 30.16 20.46
N GLY A 174 -8.28 29.57 21.09
CA GLY A 174 -8.12 29.53 22.55
C GLY A 174 -7.92 30.91 23.14
#